data_AF-A0A0T5NMI2-F1
#
_entry.id   AF-A0A0T5NMI2-F1
#
_cell.length_a   1.000
_cell.length_b   1.000
_cell.length_c   1.000
_cell.angle_alpha   90.00
_cell.angle_beta   90.00
_cell.angle_gamma   90.00
#
_symmetry.space_group_name_H-M   'P 1'
#
loop_
_entity.id
_entity.type
_entity.pdbx_description
1 polymer ?
#
loop_
_entity_poly.entity_id
_entity_poly.type
_entity_poly.pdbx_seq_one_letter_code
_entity_poly.pdbx_strand_id
1 'polypeptide(L)' 'HGLHFREIGEDGGLGPLRDTILMFGGQTRTIGFVADNPGDWLFHCHMLSHAASGMMTWMKVT' A
#
# COMPACT_ATOMS: atom_id res chain seq x y z
N HIS A 1 6.60 -0.58 1.11
CA HIS A 1 7.95 -0.23 1.60
C HIS A 1 8.42 1.04 0.90
N GLY A 2 9.39 1.75 1.46
CA GLY A 2 10.06 2.91 0.83
C GLY A 2 9.22 4.19 0.66
N LEU A 3 7.90 4.10 0.80
CA LEU A 3 6.94 5.16 0.51
C LEU A 3 5.85 5.16 1.59
N HIS A 4 5.24 6.33 1.81
CA HIS A 4 3.99 6.46 2.56
C HIS A 4 2.85 6.80 1.61
N PHE A 5 1.62 6.46 2.01
CA PHE A 5 0.40 6.75 1.26
C PHE A 5 -0.70 7.28 2.16
N ARG A 6 -1.77 7.80 1.55
CA ARG A 6 -3.03 8.16 2.21
C ARG A 6 -4.17 7.39 1.55
N GLU A 7 -5.14 6.93 2.33
CA GLU A 7 -6.43 6.52 1.77
C GLU A 7 -7.13 7.74 1.17
N ILE A 8 -7.74 7.57 -0.01
CA ILE A 8 -8.57 8.57 -0.67
C ILE A 8 -10.02 8.16 -0.42
N GLY A 9 -10.76 9.02 0.28
CA GLY A 9 -12.19 8.85 0.52
C GLY A 9 -12.99 8.95 -0.79
N GLU A 10 -14.24 8.48 -0.76
CA GLU A 10 -15.14 8.59 -1.91
C GLU A 10 -15.41 10.06 -2.31
N ASP A 11 -15.27 10.98 -1.37
CA ASP A 11 -15.36 12.43 -1.53
C ASP A 11 -14.05 13.08 -2.04
N GLY A 12 -13.00 12.29 -2.26
CA GLY A 12 -11.65 12.76 -2.60
C GLY A 12 -10.83 13.26 -1.40
N GLY A 13 -11.38 13.19 -0.18
CA GLY A 13 -10.68 13.58 1.04
C GLY A 13 -9.47 12.69 1.31
N LEU A 14 -8.39 13.29 1.82
CA LEU A 14 -7.16 12.57 2.15
C LEU A 14 -7.15 12.14 3.62
N GLY A 15 -7.09 10.83 3.84
CA GLY A 15 -6.90 10.24 5.16
C GLY A 15 -5.50 10.51 5.77
N PRO A 16 -5.22 9.98 6.97
CA PRO A 16 -3.91 10.09 7.60
C PRO A 16 -2.79 9.46 6.75
N LEU A 17 -1.57 10.00 6.85
CA LEU A 17 -0.39 9.45 6.19
C LEU A 17 0.06 8.16 6.91
N ARG A 18 0.23 7.06 6.18
CA ARG A 18 0.55 5.72 6.70
C ARG A 18 1.41 4.94 5.72
N ASP A 19 1.98 3.82 6.16
CA ASP A 19 2.65 2.81 5.32
C ASP A 19 1.87 1.49 5.22
N THR A 20 0.85 1.32 6.07
CA THR A 20 0.08 0.10 6.23
C THR A 20 -1.37 0.45 6.55
N ILE A 21 -2.30 -0.28 5.94
CA ILE A 21 -3.74 -0.23 6.26
C ILE A 21 -4.29 -1.64 6.44
N LEU A 22 -5.31 -1.77 7.30
CA LEU A 22 -6.03 -3.02 7.47
C LEU A 22 -7.10 -3.13 6.40
N MET A 23 -7.12 -4.25 5.67
CA MET A 23 -8.18 -4.57 4.71
C MET A 23 -8.80 -5.92 5.05
N PHE A 24 -10.14 -5.97 5.05
CA PHE A 24 -10.89 -7.21 5.17
C PHE A 24 -11.23 -7.78 3.79
N GLY A 25 -11.59 -9.06 3.74
CA GLY A 25 -12.02 -9.72 2.50
C GLY A 25 -13.22 -9.02 1.86
N GLY A 26 -13.17 -8.84 0.53
CA GLY A 26 -14.22 -8.18 -0.25
C GLY A 26 -14.20 -6.65 -0.19
N GLN A 27 -13.29 -6.03 0.56
CA GLN A 27 -13.13 -4.58 0.57
C GLN A 27 -12.27 -4.09 -0.60
N THR A 28 -12.59 -2.90 -1.10
CA THR A 28 -11.74 -2.13 -1.99
C THR A 28 -11.40 -0.82 -1.30
N ARG A 29 -10.13 -0.40 -1.40
CA ARG A 29 -9.63 0.88 -0.87
C ARG A 29 -8.83 1.58 -1.95
N THR A 30 -9.00 2.89 -2.07
CA THR A 30 -8.19 3.73 -2.95
C THR A 30 -7.10 4.39 -2.12
N ILE A 31 -5.85 4.31 -2.58
CA ILE A 31 -4.71 4.99 -1.94
C ILE A 31 -4.00 5.89 -2.93
N GLY A 32 -3.45 7.00 -2.43
CA GLY A 32 -2.59 7.91 -3.18
C GLY A 32 -1.22 8.04 -2.51
N PHE A 33 -0.16 8.06 -3.32
CA PHE A 33 1.21 8.25 -2.88
C PHE A 33 2.01 9.02 -3.94
N VAL A 34 3.10 9.66 -3.50
CA VAL A 34 4.07 10.28 -4.39
C VAL A 34 5.21 9.28 -4.57
N ALA A 35 5.54 8.93 -5.81
CA ALA A 35 6.62 8.00 -6.13
C ALA A 35 7.97 8.74 -6.23
N ASP A 36 8.42 9.31 -5.11
CA ASP A 36 9.61 10.20 -5.04
C ASP A 36 10.87 9.52 -4.50
N ASN A 37 10.80 8.24 -4.16
CA ASN A 37 11.91 7.45 -3.64
C ASN A 37 12.29 6.34 -4.64
N PRO A 38 13.31 6.52 -5.50
CA PRO A 38 13.74 5.52 -6.47
C PRO A 38 14.17 4.19 -5.83
N GLY A 39 13.77 3.08 -6.44
CA GLY A 39 14.08 1.75 -5.94
C GLY A 39 13.02 0.71 -6.30
N ASP A 40 13.30 -0.55 -5.95
CA ASP A 40 12.36 -1.66 -6.06
C ASP A 40 11.75 -1.92 -4.67
N TRP A 41 10.50 -1.51 -4.49
CA TRP A 41 9.83 -1.54 -3.19
C TRP A 41 8.82 -2.68 -3.10
N LEU A 42 8.97 -3.51 -2.06
CA LEU A 42 8.01 -4.56 -1.77
C LEU A 42 6.66 -3.95 -1.33
N PHE A 43 5.58 -4.49 -1.87
CA PHE A 43 4.20 -4.22 -1.46
C PHE A 43 3.51 -5.55 -1.17
N HIS A 44 3.09 -5.76 0.08
CA HIS A 44 2.63 -7.07 0.54
C HIS A 44 1.63 -6.99 1.67
N CYS A 45 0.93 -8.10 1.90
CA CYS A 45 0.15 -8.28 3.12
C CYS A 45 1.07 -8.41 4.33
N HIS A 46 0.78 -7.71 5.43
CA HIS A 46 1.60 -7.76 6.63
C HIS A 46 1.31 -8.98 7.53
N MET A 47 0.36 -9.84 7.14
CA MET A 47 0.20 -11.17 7.72
C MET A 47 1.27 -12.10 7.15
N LEU A 48 2.22 -12.51 7.99
CA LEU A 48 3.44 -13.22 7.55
C LEU A 48 3.14 -14.51 6.77
N SER A 49 2.12 -15.27 7.18
CA SER A 49 1.69 -16.48 6.47
C SER A 49 1.19 -16.18 5.05
N HIS A 50 0.46 -15.08 4.85
CA HIS A 50 -0.02 -14.67 3.53
C HIS A 50 1.13 -14.19 2.65
N ALA A 51 2.05 -13.38 3.21
CA ALA A 51 3.25 -12.93 2.51
C ALA A 51 4.09 -14.12 2.06
N ALA A 52 4.40 -15.04 2.98
CA ALA A 52 5.17 -16.27 2.68
C ALA A 52 4.48 -17.18 1.66
N SER A 53 3.15 -17.14 1.58
CA SER A 53 2.36 -17.87 0.58
C SER A 53 2.24 -17.15 -0.77
N GLY A 54 2.90 -16.01 -0.95
CA GLY A 54 2.98 -15.29 -2.22
C GLY A 54 2.11 -14.04 -2.36
N MET A 55 1.45 -13.57 -1.29
CA MET A 55 0.66 -12.33 -1.30
C MET A 55 1.56 -11.08 -1.23
N MET A 56 2.41 -10.93 -2.24
CA MET A 56 3.43 -9.90 -2.36
C MET A 56 3.60 -9.50 -3.82
N THR A 57 3.97 -8.25 -4.07
CA THR A 57 4.38 -7.75 -5.37
C THR A 57 5.46 -6.67 -5.20
N TRP A 58 6.04 -6.22 -6.29
CA TRP A 58 7.06 -5.17 -6.33
C TRP A 58 6.53 -3.94 -7.05
N MET A 59 6.95 -2.77 -6.58
CA MET A 59 6.79 -1.50 -7.28
C MET A 59 8.16 -0.94 -7.60
N LYS A 60 8.43 -0.75 -8.88
CA LYS A 60 9.66 -0.10 -9.35
C LYS A 60 9.41 1.40 -9.53
N VAL A 61 10.22 2.22 -8.86
CA VAL A 61 10.22 3.68 -8.98
C VAL A 61 11.53 4.10 -9.65
N THR A 62 11.42 4.78 -10.80
CA THR A 62 12.54 5.26 -11.64
C THR A 62 12.36 6.71 -12.00
#